data_AF-A0AAV2I196-F1
#
_entry.id   AF-A0AAV2I196-F1
#
_cell.length_a   1.000
_cell.length_b   1.000
_cell.length_c   1.000
_cell.angle_alpha   90.00
_cell.angle_beta   90.00
_cell.angle_gamma   90.00
#
_symmetry.space_group_name_H-M   'P 1'
#
loop_
_entity.id
_entity.type
_entity.pdbx_description
1 polymer ?
#
loop_
_entity_poly.entity_id
_entity_poly.type
_entity_poly.pdbx_seq_one_letter_code
_entity_poly.pdbx_strand_id
1 'polypeptide(L)'
;MAQAWTLMAADGKVKVLHLIRDPRGVINSRKLFGIRYSFDPAYIQSVCLRVLEDINTSLTLSKMFPGRILTVRYEDIVSEPITATQQMYELVGLRVSPRVKKLIWDMTSAGFPDDCNVCPVRSNATETARNWRRKLDFPTVAAIQGECQTLLVRMGYRIFRSEDELRDFDVSSTFGEYDSRVMKVNVKSIKLK
;
A
#
# COMPACT_ATOMS: atom_id res chain seq x y z
N MET A 1 13.70 1.35 -3.84
CA MET A 1 14.41 0.53 -2.82
C MET A 1 15.93 0.46 -2.98
N ALA A 2 16.53 0.94 -4.08
CA ALA A 2 17.98 0.86 -4.32
C ALA A 2 18.87 1.41 -3.18
N GLN A 3 18.49 2.53 -2.55
CA GLN A 3 19.26 3.12 -1.45
C GLN A 3 19.20 2.32 -0.13
N ALA A 4 18.18 1.46 0.03
CA ALA A 4 17.99 0.70 1.26
C ALA A 4 19.18 -0.23 1.54
N TRP A 5 19.73 -0.86 0.50
CA TRP A 5 20.91 -1.71 0.63
C TRP A 5 22.10 -0.94 1.22
N THR A 6 22.44 0.21 0.62
CA THR A 6 23.58 1.02 1.05
C THR A 6 23.46 1.42 2.52
N LEU A 7 22.28 1.88 2.93
CA LEU A 7 22.03 2.30 4.31
C LEU A 7 22.10 1.12 5.29
N MET A 8 21.51 -0.02 4.93
CA MET A 8 21.46 -1.20 5.81
C MET A 8 22.81 -1.92 5.94
N ALA A 9 23.64 -1.85 4.90
CA ALA A 9 25.00 -2.37 4.90
C ALA A 9 25.96 -1.45 5.68
N ALA A 10 25.77 -0.13 5.59
CA ALA A 10 26.60 0.85 6.30
C ALA A 10 26.32 0.91 7.81
N ASP A 11 25.06 0.72 8.22
CA ASP A 11 24.66 0.75 9.63
C ASP A 11 23.74 -0.43 9.97
N GLY A 12 24.20 -1.28 10.90
CA GLY A 12 23.47 -2.44 11.40
C GLY A 12 22.16 -2.12 12.15
N LYS A 13 21.94 -0.87 12.54
CA LYS A 13 20.74 -0.43 13.28
C LYS A 13 19.60 0.02 12.37
N VAL A 14 19.88 0.30 11.09
CA VAL A 14 18.86 0.75 10.14
C VAL A 14 17.79 -0.32 9.95
N LYS A 15 16.52 0.07 10.01
CA LYS A 15 15.38 -0.78 9.66
C LYS A 15 14.53 -0.07 8.62
N VAL A 16 13.88 -0.82 7.74
CA VAL A 16 13.18 -0.28 6.58
C VAL A 16 11.72 -0.69 6.61
N LEU A 17 10.84 0.31 6.60
CA LEU A 17 9.41 0.15 6.29
C LEU A 17 9.22 0.40 4.79
N HIS A 18 8.91 -0.65 4.04
CA HIS A 18 8.66 -0.56 2.60
C HIS A 18 7.14 -0.53 2.33
N LEU A 19 6.61 0.66 2.06
CA LEU A 19 5.19 0.85 1.77
C LEU A 19 4.89 0.55 0.29
N ILE A 20 3.94 -0.35 0.04
CA ILE A 20 3.36 -0.61 -1.29
C ILE A 20 1.89 -0.17 -1.31
N ARG A 21 1.36 0.16 -2.50
CA ARG A 21 -0.02 0.65 -2.68
C ARG A 21 -0.58 0.22 -4.02
N ASP A 22 -1.90 0.14 -4.15
CA ASP A 22 -2.56 -0.20 -5.42
C ASP A 22 -2.14 0.78 -6.53
N PRO A 23 -1.54 0.32 -7.64
CA PRO A 23 -1.07 1.20 -8.71
C PRO A 23 -2.23 1.98 -9.35
N ARG A 24 -3.46 1.46 -9.35
CA ARG A 24 -4.65 2.19 -9.85
C ARG A 24 -4.94 3.39 -8.97
N GLY A 25 -4.87 3.21 -7.65
CA GLY A 25 -4.99 4.29 -6.67
C GLY A 25 -3.84 5.29 -6.76
N VAL A 26 -2.60 4.82 -6.94
CA VAL A 26 -1.41 5.66 -7.10
C VAL A 26 -1.51 6.52 -8.35
N ILE A 27 -1.82 5.93 -9.51
CA ILE A 27 -1.91 6.64 -10.79
C ILE A 27 -3.05 7.67 -10.75
N ASN A 28 -4.22 7.29 -10.23
CA ASN A 28 -5.34 8.23 -10.05
C ASN A 28 -4.96 9.41 -9.15
N SER A 29 -4.37 9.13 -7.98
CA SER A 29 -3.93 10.16 -7.04
C SER A 29 -2.92 11.11 -7.68
N ARG A 30 -1.92 10.55 -8.37
CA ARG A 30 -0.88 11.29 -9.09
C ARG A 30 -1.46 12.25 -10.13
N LYS A 31 -2.41 11.80 -10.95
CA LYS A 31 -3.10 12.64 -11.94
C LYS A 31 -3.71 13.91 -11.33
N LEU A 32 -4.37 13.77 -10.16
CA LEU A 32 -5.05 14.89 -9.49
C LEU A 32 -4.09 16.00 -9.03
N PHE A 33 -2.78 15.72 -8.93
CA PHE A 33 -1.77 16.68 -8.47
C PHE A 33 -0.96 17.34 -9.60
N GLY A 34 -1.32 17.15 -10.87
CA GLY A 34 -0.69 17.88 -11.99
C GLY A 34 0.81 17.63 -12.19
N ILE A 35 1.41 16.68 -11.48
CA ILE A 35 2.75 16.19 -11.80
C ILE A 35 2.64 15.47 -13.16
N ARG A 36 3.66 15.56 -14.03
CA ARG A 36 3.62 15.09 -15.42
C ARG A 36 3.13 13.63 -15.56
N TYR A 37 1.85 13.44 -15.88
CA TYR A 37 1.24 12.12 -15.98
C TYR A 37 0.29 12.01 -17.17
N SER A 38 0.30 10.83 -17.75
CA SER A 38 -0.57 10.39 -18.82
C SER A 38 -1.10 9.00 -18.47
N PHE A 39 -2.27 8.63 -18.98
CA PHE A 39 -2.65 7.21 -19.08
C PHE A 39 -1.95 6.54 -20.27
N ASP A 40 -0.77 7.05 -20.62
CA ASP A 40 0.09 6.46 -21.63
C ASP A 40 0.57 5.10 -21.12
N PRO A 41 0.41 4.04 -21.93
CA PRO A 41 0.82 2.70 -21.54
C PRO A 41 2.27 2.62 -21.07
N ALA A 42 3.22 3.31 -21.73
CA ALA A 42 4.63 3.26 -21.36
C ALA A 42 4.87 3.91 -19.98
N TYR A 43 4.19 5.02 -19.68
CA TYR A 43 4.23 5.59 -18.33
C TYR A 43 3.68 4.62 -17.27
N ILE A 44 2.48 4.05 -17.49
CA ILE A 44 1.84 3.12 -16.56
C ILE A 44 2.76 1.92 -16.30
N GLN A 45 3.28 1.33 -17.38
CA GLN A 45 4.21 0.21 -17.33
C GLN A 45 5.48 0.57 -16.53
N SER A 46 6.05 1.76 -16.75
CA SER A 46 7.24 2.23 -16.00
C SER A 46 7.00 2.37 -14.50
N VAL A 47 5.78 2.76 -14.08
CA VAL A 47 5.40 2.81 -12.67
C VAL A 47 5.36 1.40 -12.11
N CYS A 48 4.72 0.48 -12.82
CA CYS A 48 4.49 -0.88 -12.34
C CYS A 48 5.77 -1.73 -12.31
N LEU A 49 6.64 -1.61 -13.31
CA LEU A 49 7.96 -2.26 -13.31
C LEU A 49 8.84 -1.77 -12.16
N ARG A 50 8.83 -0.47 -11.87
CA ARG A 50 9.60 0.11 -10.75
C ARG A 50 9.14 -0.42 -9.40
N VAL A 51 7.84 -0.50 -9.17
CA VAL A 51 7.30 -1.08 -7.92
C VAL A 51 7.64 -2.58 -7.82
N LEU A 52 7.59 -3.30 -8.95
CA LEU A 52 7.96 -4.72 -8.98
C LEU A 52 9.44 -4.94 -8.66
N GLU A 53 10.33 -4.11 -9.21
CA GLU A 53 11.76 -4.09 -8.89
C GLU A 53 12.00 -3.78 -7.40
N ASP A 54 11.27 -2.81 -6.85
CA ASP A 54 11.35 -2.45 -5.43
C ASP A 54 10.90 -3.60 -4.53
N ILE A 55 9.84 -4.33 -4.90
CA ILE A 55 9.40 -5.54 -4.21
C ILE A 55 10.48 -6.62 -4.26
N ASN A 56 11.05 -6.89 -5.43
CA ASN A 56 12.10 -7.90 -5.57
C ASN A 56 13.34 -7.55 -4.74
N THR A 57 13.74 -6.28 -4.75
CA THR A 57 14.82 -5.75 -3.91
C THR A 57 14.50 -5.94 -2.43
N SER A 58 13.30 -5.57 -2.00
CA SER A 58 12.86 -5.75 -0.61
C SER A 58 12.94 -7.21 -0.17
N LEU A 59 12.54 -8.16 -1.03
CA LEU A 59 12.61 -9.59 -0.73
C LEU A 59 14.04 -10.10 -0.61
N THR A 60 14.92 -9.69 -1.51
CA THR A 60 16.35 -10.01 -1.44
C THR A 60 16.95 -9.46 -0.15
N LEU A 61 16.71 -8.19 0.16
CA LEU A 61 17.24 -7.55 1.36
C LEU A 61 16.66 -8.15 2.64
N SER A 62 15.41 -8.63 2.62
CA SER A 62 14.79 -9.29 3.78
C SER A 62 15.47 -10.61 4.12
N LYS A 63 15.99 -11.33 3.12
CA LYS A 63 16.82 -12.53 3.32
C LYS A 63 18.21 -12.19 3.84
N MET A 64 18.81 -11.11 3.33
CA MET A 64 20.15 -10.65 3.73
C MET A 64 20.18 -10.02 5.13
N PHE A 65 19.09 -9.34 5.51
CA PHE A 65 18.95 -8.61 6.77
C PHE A 65 17.68 -9.05 7.51
N PRO A 66 17.64 -10.29 8.05
CA PRO A 66 16.45 -10.82 8.71
C PRO A 66 15.95 -9.91 9.83
N GLY A 67 14.64 -9.67 9.88
CA GLY A 67 14.00 -8.85 10.92
C GLY A 67 14.27 -7.34 10.83
N ARG A 68 14.89 -6.86 9.75
CA ARG A 68 15.18 -5.42 9.55
C ARG A 68 14.33 -4.76 8.48
N ILE A 69 13.50 -5.51 7.77
CA ILE A 69 12.61 -4.97 6.72
C ILE A 69 11.19 -5.45 6.96
N LEU A 70 10.26 -4.53 6.86
CA LEU A 70 8.83 -4.80 6.86
C LEU A 70 8.22 -4.20 5.60
N THR A 71 7.71 -5.04 4.71
CA THR A 71 6.90 -4.56 3.57
C THR A 71 5.44 -4.54 3.99
N VAL A 72 4.76 -3.44 3.75
CA VAL A 72 3.37 -3.22 4.19
C VAL A 72 2.54 -2.59 3.08
N ARG A 73 1.32 -3.08 2.90
CA ARG A 73 0.36 -2.54 1.94
C ARG A 73 -0.49 -1.44 2.57
N TYR A 74 -0.60 -0.29 1.89
CA TYR A 74 -1.39 0.85 2.32
C TYR A 74 -2.84 0.47 2.69
N GLU A 75 -3.48 -0.36 1.88
CA GLU A 75 -4.85 -0.84 2.06
C GLU A 75 -5.02 -1.68 3.34
N ASP A 76 -3.97 -2.37 3.78
CA ASP A 76 -3.99 -3.12 5.04
C ASP A 76 -3.77 -2.18 6.24
N ILE A 77 -2.96 -1.13 6.08
CA ILE A 77 -2.78 -0.10 7.12
C ILE A 77 -4.10 0.61 7.37
N VAL A 78 -4.78 1.09 6.33
CA VAL A 78 -5.99 1.90 6.53
C VAL A 78 -7.20 1.09 6.98
N SER A 79 -7.20 -0.23 6.73
CA SER A 79 -8.26 -1.13 7.22
C SER A 79 -8.06 -1.55 8.67
N GLU A 80 -6.81 -1.68 9.11
CA GLU A 80 -6.46 -2.10 10.48
C GLU A 80 -5.35 -1.21 11.07
N PRO A 81 -5.61 0.11 11.24
CA PRO A 81 -4.55 1.11 11.46
C PRO A 81 -3.82 0.95 12.78
N ILE A 82 -4.51 0.54 13.85
CA ILE A 82 -3.90 0.29 15.15
C ILE A 82 -2.96 -0.91 15.10
N THR A 83 -3.43 -2.03 14.53
CA THR A 83 -2.66 -3.28 14.45
C THR A 83 -1.45 -3.11 13.54
N ALA A 84 -1.63 -2.49 12.36
CA ALA A 84 -0.53 -2.19 11.46
C ALA A 84 0.51 -1.27 12.13
N THR A 85 0.07 -0.26 12.91
CA THR A 85 0.97 0.62 13.67
C THR A 85 1.77 -0.16 14.71
N GLN A 86 1.14 -1.09 15.43
CA GLN A 86 1.84 -1.93 16.40
C GLN A 86 2.96 -2.74 15.75
N GLN A 87 2.69 -3.36 14.61
CA GLN A 87 3.69 -4.16 13.89
C GLN A 87 4.83 -3.30 13.33
N MET A 88 4.54 -2.08 12.85
CA MET A 88 5.57 -1.12 12.44
C MET A 88 6.44 -0.67 13.63
N TYR A 89 5.85 -0.47 14.81
CA TYR A 89 6.57 -0.11 16.03
C TYR A 89 7.43 -1.27 16.57
N GLU A 90 6.91 -2.50 16.53
CA GLU A 90 7.63 -3.71 16.91
C GLU A 90 8.89 -3.89 16.07
N LEU A 91 8.83 -3.61 14.75
CA LEU A 91 10.00 -3.63 13.90
C LEU A 91 11.11 -2.78 14.51
N VAL A 92 10.83 -1.56 14.96
CA VAL A 92 11.84 -0.64 15.53
C VAL A 92 12.05 -0.81 17.04
N GLY A 93 11.47 -1.85 17.65
CA GLY A 93 11.63 -2.14 19.08
C GLY A 93 10.90 -1.15 19.99
N LEU A 94 9.87 -0.48 19.48
CA LEU A 94 9.06 0.48 20.23
C LEU A 94 7.70 -0.12 20.61
N ARG A 95 7.08 0.45 21.65
CA ARG A 95 5.69 0.16 22.01
C ARG A 95 4.80 1.33 21.65
N VAL A 96 3.62 1.05 21.11
CA VAL A 96 2.64 2.09 20.78
C VAL A 96 1.99 2.60 22.07
N SER A 97 2.13 3.89 22.34
CA SER A 97 1.49 4.53 23.50
C SER A 97 -0.01 4.78 23.25
N PRO A 98 -0.83 4.91 24.32
CA PRO A 98 -2.25 5.26 24.17
C PRO A 98 -2.47 6.56 23.39
N ARG A 99 -1.58 7.55 23.56
CA ARG A 99 -1.63 8.81 22.81
C ARG A 99 -1.44 8.61 21.31
N VAL A 100 -0.51 7.74 20.91
CA VAL A 100 -0.30 7.42 19.49
C VAL A 100 -1.50 6.65 18.93
N LYS A 101 -2.05 5.68 19.68
CA LYS A 101 -3.27 4.96 19.23
C LYS A 101 -4.42 5.92 18.98
N LYS A 102 -4.65 6.87 19.89
CA LYS A 102 -5.67 7.91 19.73
C LYS A 102 -5.40 8.79 18.50
N LEU A 103 -4.16 9.26 18.33
CA LEU A 103 -3.78 10.06 17.16
C LEU A 103 -4.04 9.32 15.86
N ILE A 104 -3.65 8.04 15.77
CA ILE A 104 -3.89 7.22 14.58
C ILE A 104 -5.39 7.08 14.31
N TRP A 105 -6.19 6.78 15.32
CA TRP A 105 -7.65 6.73 15.20
C TRP A 105 -8.24 8.06 14.71
N ASP A 106 -7.80 9.17 15.30
CA ASP A 106 -8.25 10.52 14.96
C ASP A 106 -7.91 10.87 13.49
N MET A 107 -6.78 10.39 12.99
CA MET A 107 -6.34 10.61 11.61
C MET A 107 -7.01 9.69 10.59
N THR A 108 -7.39 8.46 10.96
CA THR A 108 -7.89 7.47 9.98
C THR A 108 -9.40 7.25 9.99
N SER A 109 -10.06 7.59 11.11
CA SER A 109 -11.39 7.06 11.42
C SER A 109 -12.30 8.02 12.20
N ALA A 110 -11.84 9.21 12.60
CA ALA A 110 -12.64 10.14 13.42
C ALA A 110 -13.64 11.01 12.63
N GLY A 111 -13.84 10.78 11.34
CA GLY A 111 -14.93 11.43 10.60
C GLY A 111 -14.77 12.93 10.31
N PHE A 112 -13.56 13.49 10.43
CA PHE A 112 -13.31 14.89 10.08
C PHE A 112 -13.38 15.12 8.56
N PRO A 113 -13.75 16.33 8.08
CA PRO A 113 -13.99 16.59 6.65
C PRO A 113 -12.79 16.29 5.74
N ASP A 114 -13.06 15.62 4.62
CA ASP A 114 -12.07 15.22 3.59
C ASP A 114 -11.76 16.32 2.55
N ASP A 115 -12.05 17.59 2.86
CA ASP A 115 -11.99 18.72 1.92
C ASP A 115 -10.56 19.13 1.49
N CYS A 116 -9.55 18.32 1.82
CA CYS A 116 -8.17 18.59 1.46
C CYS A 116 -7.48 17.43 0.74
N ASN A 117 -6.83 17.80 -0.36
CA ASN A 117 -6.14 16.86 -1.25
C ASN A 117 -4.92 16.21 -0.56
N VAL A 118 -4.16 16.94 0.27
CA VAL A 118 -2.89 16.48 0.90
C VAL A 118 -2.98 16.41 2.43
N CYS A 119 -4.13 16.08 3.00
CA CYS A 119 -4.23 15.87 4.44
C CYS A 119 -3.95 14.43 4.84
N PRO A 120 -3.30 14.23 6.00
CA PRO A 120 -3.16 12.91 6.60
C PRO A 120 -4.40 12.49 7.39
N VAL A 121 -5.30 13.44 7.70
CA VAL A 121 -6.59 13.18 8.35
C VAL A 121 -7.62 12.80 7.28
N ARG A 122 -8.37 11.73 7.52
CA ARG A 122 -9.45 11.23 6.68
C ARG A 122 -10.69 10.92 7.49
N SER A 123 -11.87 11.18 6.92
CA SER A 123 -13.13 10.77 7.53
C SER A 123 -13.21 9.24 7.65
N ASN A 124 -12.83 8.56 6.57
CA ASN A 124 -12.66 7.12 6.46
C ASN A 124 -11.51 6.79 5.50
N ALA A 125 -10.35 6.43 6.06
CA ALA A 125 -9.15 6.11 5.29
C ALA A 125 -9.33 4.87 4.38
N THR A 126 -10.15 3.91 4.81
CA THR A 126 -10.47 2.71 4.02
C THR A 126 -11.28 3.06 2.78
N GLU A 127 -12.30 3.91 2.92
CA GLU A 127 -13.07 4.39 1.78
C GLU A 127 -12.21 5.23 0.82
N THR A 128 -11.39 6.11 1.38
CA THR A 128 -10.45 6.93 0.60
C THR A 128 -9.50 6.05 -0.24
N ALA A 129 -9.02 4.92 0.32
CA ALA A 129 -8.17 3.98 -0.40
C ALA A 129 -8.86 3.34 -1.62
N ARG A 130 -10.19 3.16 -1.55
CA ARG A 130 -11.01 2.55 -2.61
C ARG A 130 -11.62 3.58 -3.56
N ASN A 131 -11.47 4.88 -3.29
CA ASN A 131 -12.16 5.95 -4.03
C ASN A 131 -11.78 6.02 -5.53
N TRP A 132 -10.62 5.50 -5.92
CA TRP A 132 -10.27 5.39 -7.35
C TRP A 132 -11.28 4.53 -8.12
N ARG A 133 -11.97 3.58 -7.47
CA ARG A 133 -13.08 2.79 -8.01
C ARG A 133 -14.36 3.58 -8.24
N ARG A 134 -14.44 4.85 -7.87
CA ARG A 134 -15.53 5.76 -8.27
C ARG A 134 -15.08 6.78 -9.30
N LYS A 135 -13.78 7.11 -9.30
CA LYS A 135 -13.21 8.22 -10.07
C LYS A 135 -12.70 7.82 -11.45
N LEU A 136 -12.23 6.59 -11.62
CA LEU A 136 -11.76 6.08 -12.91
C LEU A 136 -12.88 5.34 -13.63
N ASP A 137 -13.03 5.57 -14.93
CA ASP A 137 -13.86 4.73 -15.80
C ASP A 137 -13.22 3.33 -16.00
N PHE A 138 -14.05 2.33 -16.31
CA PHE A 138 -13.54 0.98 -16.53
C PHE A 138 -12.48 0.87 -17.65
N PRO A 139 -12.58 1.55 -18.81
CA PRO A 139 -11.52 1.50 -19.82
C PRO A 139 -10.15 1.94 -19.29
N THR A 140 -10.09 3.00 -18.48
CA THR A 140 -8.86 3.45 -17.83
C THR A 140 -8.35 2.42 -16.82
N VAL A 141 -9.24 1.86 -16.02
CA VAL A 141 -8.88 0.79 -15.07
C VAL A 141 -8.35 -0.44 -15.82
N ALA A 142 -8.98 -0.84 -16.93
CA ALA A 142 -8.57 -1.96 -17.75
C ALA A 142 -7.19 -1.72 -18.37
N ALA A 143 -6.91 -0.52 -18.88
CA ALA A 143 -5.59 -0.15 -19.39
C ALA A 143 -4.51 -0.26 -18.30
N ILE A 144 -4.77 0.27 -17.10
CA ILE A 144 -3.84 0.14 -15.96
C ILE A 144 -3.65 -1.33 -15.57
N GLN A 145 -4.73 -2.11 -15.51
CA GLN A 145 -4.66 -3.53 -15.17
C GLN A 145 -3.87 -4.35 -16.19
N GLY A 146 -3.97 -4.01 -17.48
CA GLY A 146 -3.20 -4.65 -18.55
C GLY A 146 -1.69 -4.46 -18.35
N GLU A 147 -1.26 -3.23 -18.17
CA GLU A 147 0.17 -2.91 -17.99
C GLU A 147 0.73 -3.35 -16.62
N CYS A 148 -0.12 -3.44 -15.60
CA CYS A 148 0.28 -3.74 -14.23
C CYS A 148 -0.12 -5.14 -13.76
N GLN A 149 -0.53 -6.03 -14.66
CA GLN A 149 -1.13 -7.32 -14.31
C GLN A 149 -0.25 -8.14 -13.36
N THR A 150 1.03 -8.32 -13.71
CA THR A 150 2.00 -9.08 -12.90
C THR A 150 2.15 -8.48 -11.51
N LEU A 151 2.22 -7.14 -11.42
CA LEU A 151 2.37 -6.43 -10.15
C LEU A 151 1.11 -6.58 -9.28
N LEU A 152 -0.08 -6.41 -9.88
CA LEU A 152 -1.35 -6.53 -9.18
C LEU A 152 -1.53 -7.93 -8.57
N VAL A 153 -1.26 -8.98 -9.36
CA VAL A 153 -1.29 -10.36 -8.88
C VAL A 153 -0.29 -10.57 -7.75
N ARG A 154 0.96 -10.10 -7.93
CA ARG A 154 2.02 -10.25 -6.92
C ARG A 154 1.65 -9.60 -5.58
N MET A 155 1.01 -8.44 -5.61
CA MET A 155 0.59 -7.72 -4.40
C MET A 155 -0.79 -8.15 -3.87
N GLY A 156 -1.42 -9.16 -4.48
CA GLY A 156 -2.72 -9.68 -4.05
C GLY A 156 -3.88 -8.72 -4.31
N TYR A 157 -3.84 -7.96 -5.41
CA TYR A 157 -4.96 -7.14 -5.85
C TYR A 157 -5.85 -7.88 -6.84
N ARG A 158 -7.16 -7.67 -6.71
CA ARG A 158 -8.17 -8.16 -7.64
C ARG A 158 -8.08 -7.42 -8.97
N ILE A 159 -8.16 -8.17 -10.06
CA ILE A 159 -8.40 -7.65 -11.41
C ILE A 159 -9.92 -7.58 -11.63
N PHE A 160 -10.44 -6.39 -11.88
CA PHE A 160 -11.85 -6.18 -12.20
C PHE A 160 -12.10 -6.44 -13.69
N ARG A 161 -13.15 -7.18 -14.02
CA ARG A 161 -13.46 -7.63 -15.39
C ARG A 161 -14.60 -6.88 -16.05
N SER A 162 -15.36 -6.09 -15.29
CA SER A 162 -16.42 -5.24 -15.81
C SER A 162 -16.56 -3.96 -14.97
N GLU A 163 -17.26 -2.97 -15.53
CA GLU A 163 -17.69 -1.78 -14.79
C GLU A 163 -18.53 -2.18 -13.56
N ASP A 164 -19.45 -3.15 -13.71
CA ASP A 164 -20.27 -3.64 -12.59
C ASP A 164 -19.42 -4.20 -11.45
N GLU A 165 -18.43 -5.06 -11.73
CA GLU A 165 -17.52 -5.58 -10.70
C GLU A 165 -16.69 -4.45 -10.08
N LEU A 166 -16.25 -3.48 -10.89
CA LEU A 166 -15.49 -2.32 -10.43
C LEU A 166 -16.31 -1.46 -9.46
N ARG A 167 -17.62 -1.30 -9.70
CA ARG A 167 -18.54 -0.49 -8.89
C ARG A 167 -19.20 -1.25 -7.74
N ASP A 168 -19.05 -2.56 -7.66
CA ASP A 168 -19.51 -3.36 -6.51
C ASP A 168 -18.56 -3.18 -5.29
N PHE A 169 -18.89 -2.27 -4.37
CA PHE A 169 -18.06 -1.99 -3.20
C PHE A 169 -18.10 -3.08 -2.11
N ASP A 170 -19.00 -4.06 -2.22
CA ASP A 170 -18.99 -5.24 -1.35
C ASP A 170 -17.89 -6.22 -1.77
N VAL A 171 -17.48 -6.18 -3.04
CA VAL A 171 -16.30 -6.90 -3.54
C VAL A 171 -15.01 -6.19 -3.13
N SER A 172 -14.15 -6.90 -2.38
CA SER A 172 -12.83 -6.39 -1.98
C SER A 172 -11.89 -6.23 -3.18
N SER A 173 -11.15 -5.12 -3.21
CA SER A 173 -10.08 -4.84 -4.18
C SER A 173 -8.80 -5.63 -3.92
N THR A 174 -8.68 -6.22 -2.73
CA THR A 174 -7.56 -7.04 -2.31
C THR A 174 -8.03 -8.45 -1.98
N PHE A 175 -7.22 -9.44 -2.32
CA PHE A 175 -7.32 -10.74 -1.71
C PHE A 175 -6.77 -10.66 -0.28
N GLY A 176 -7.39 -11.39 0.66
CA GLY A 176 -6.87 -11.53 2.02
C GLY A 176 -5.50 -12.21 2.04
N GLU A 177 -5.16 -12.89 0.95
CA GLU A 177 -3.87 -13.50 0.68
C GLU A 177 -3.03 -12.70 -0.30
N TYR A 178 -1.77 -12.50 0.07
CA TYR A 178 -0.73 -12.03 -0.83
C TYR A 178 -0.16 -13.28 -1.48
N ASP A 179 0.52 -13.11 -2.62
CA ASP A 179 1.47 -14.13 -3.04
C ASP A 179 2.41 -14.46 -1.85
N SER A 180 2.63 -15.75 -1.55
CA SER A 180 3.45 -16.19 -0.41
C SER A 180 4.88 -15.64 -0.42
N ARG A 181 5.31 -15.12 -1.58
CA ARG A 181 6.60 -14.45 -1.79
C ARG A 181 6.55 -12.95 -1.52
N VAL A 182 5.46 -12.37 -1.03
CA VAL A 182 5.43 -11.00 -0.50
C VAL A 182 5.24 -11.09 1.00
N MET A 183 6.23 -10.58 1.76
CA MET A 183 6.14 -10.55 3.22
C MET A 183 4.95 -9.69 3.61
N LYS A 184 3.89 -10.33 4.09
CA LYS A 184 2.80 -9.61 4.73
C LYS A 184 3.26 -9.13 6.09
N VAL A 185 2.88 -7.92 6.42
CA VAL A 185 2.37 -7.68 7.76
C VAL A 185 1.15 -8.58 7.91
N ASN A 186 1.25 -9.70 8.65
CA ASN A 186 0.08 -10.53 8.91
C ASN A 186 -0.76 -9.81 9.98
N VAL A 187 -1.50 -8.78 9.56
CA VAL A 187 -2.29 -7.95 10.46
C VAL A 187 -3.33 -8.79 11.22
N LYS A 188 -3.70 -9.96 10.67
CA LYS A 188 -4.65 -10.91 11.29
C LYS A 188 -3.99 -12.09 12.03
N SER A 189 -2.66 -12.21 12.09
CA SER A 189 -2.02 -13.37 12.72
C SER A 189 -0.90 -12.97 13.66
N ILE A 190 -1.28 -12.31 14.74
CA ILE A 190 -0.57 -12.46 16.01
C ILE A 190 -1.63 -12.88 17.03
N LYS A 191 -1.78 -14.19 17.24
CA LYS A 191 -2.22 -14.65 18.56
C LYS A 191 -1.09 -14.25 19.49
N LEU A 192 -1.32 -13.21 20.29
CA LEU A 192 -0.47 -12.87 21.42
C LEU A 192 -0.32 -14.17 22.24
N LYS A 193 0.92 -14.65 22.35
CA LYS A 193 1.27 -15.58 23.43
C LYS A 193 1.45 -14.77 24.70
#